data_AF-A0A2T2U379-F1
#
_entry.id   AF-A0A2T2U379-F1
#
_cell.length_a   1.000
_cell.length_b   1.000
_cell.length_c   1.000
_cell.angle_alpha   90.00
_cell.angle_beta   90.00
_cell.angle_gamma   90.00
#
_symmetry.space_group_name_H-M   'P 1'
#
loop_
_entity.id
_entity.type
_entity.pdbx_description
1 polymer ?
#
loop_
_entity_poly.entity_id
_entity_poly.type
_entity_poly.pdbx_seq_one_letter_code
_entity_poly.pdbx_strand_id
1 'polypeptide(L)'
;MAGVSLIFPNGKCGWPLDERRQFQKSFPCPCPPSESLGPAFEHGPNSVRAGSAALEMIIDDLGLNDERIWANDTADTRYVVRDGKPTPLPRSVGSFLTTDLFSTRAKLRCLAEPFVGRRDTFDESVADFTRRRLGREVLDYAIAPFVGGVFAGSPEDLSVEHAFHRLAALEDKYGSLFLGAIRRALASSDEETPDVPSGLFSFRGGLQTLPNTLAEALGGRITLNAPVRALNTDGDSWRVAVQSADKENYTRTFDALVCTVPLPQLATMDVDISGGLTPLANVRYPPLSVLALGYPREAVNHPLGGFGLLVPPVEDEFNVLGTIFSSTLFPERAPDGHILLTTFVGGARAPNRATTD
;
A
#
# COMPACT_ATOMS: atom_id res chain seq x y z
N MET A 1 -8.18 -1.84 -8.90
CA MET A 1 -7.11 -1.45 -9.84
C MET A 1 -6.65 -2.61 -10.70
N ALA A 2 -6.08 -3.69 -10.13
CA ALA A 2 -5.63 -4.85 -10.93
C ALA A 2 -6.71 -5.45 -11.85
N GLY A 3 -7.96 -5.59 -11.37
CA GLY A 3 -9.08 -6.13 -12.17
C GLY A 3 -9.76 -5.20 -13.16
N VAL A 4 -9.37 -3.93 -13.18
CA VAL A 4 -9.85 -2.98 -14.19
C VAL A 4 -8.93 -2.99 -15.41
N SER A 5 -7.76 -3.61 -15.29
CA SER A 5 -6.91 -3.96 -16.41
C SER A 5 -7.39 -5.26 -17.05
N LEU A 6 -8.01 -5.11 -18.23
CA LEU A 6 -8.03 -6.09 -19.33
C LEU A 6 -9.17 -7.12 -19.33
N ILE A 7 -10.23 -6.78 -20.07
CA ILE A 7 -10.96 -7.73 -20.92
C ILE A 7 -10.96 -7.14 -22.33
N PHE A 8 -10.18 -7.71 -23.25
CA PHE A 8 -10.23 -7.38 -24.67
C PHE A 8 -10.99 -8.46 -25.42
N PRO A 9 -12.19 -8.18 -25.96
CA PRO A 9 -12.68 -8.91 -27.11
C PRO A 9 -11.99 -8.32 -28.35
N ASN A 10 -11.21 -9.14 -29.05
CA ASN A 10 -10.66 -8.89 -30.38
C ASN A 10 -9.65 -7.72 -30.53
N GLY A 11 -8.39 -7.99 -30.20
CA GLY A 11 -7.23 -7.70 -31.07
C GLY A 11 -6.99 -6.29 -31.65
N LYS A 12 -7.59 -5.22 -31.12
CA LYS A 12 -7.31 -3.85 -31.56
C LYS A 12 -6.98 -2.94 -30.39
N CYS A 13 -5.69 -2.59 -30.28
CA CYS A 13 -5.21 -1.46 -29.48
C CYS A 13 -5.66 -0.15 -30.14
N GLY A 14 -6.49 0.62 -29.45
CA GLY A 14 -6.90 1.96 -29.87
C GLY A 14 -8.18 2.38 -29.16
N TRP A 15 -8.10 3.42 -28.34
CA TRP A 15 -9.24 4.05 -27.68
C TRP A 15 -9.82 5.15 -28.59
N PRO A 16 -11.08 5.07 -29.01
CA PRO A 16 -11.81 6.25 -29.48
C PRO A 16 -12.34 7.01 -28.26
N LEU A 17 -11.81 8.20 -28.03
CA LEU A 17 -12.35 9.16 -27.07
C LEU A 17 -13.57 9.84 -27.70
N ASP A 18 -14.78 9.50 -27.25
CA ASP A 18 -15.87 10.46 -27.31
C ASP A 18 -16.98 10.20 -26.27
N GLU A 19 -17.53 11.31 -25.78
CA GLU A 19 -18.67 11.52 -24.88
C GLU A 19 -18.56 11.16 -23.37
N ARG A 20 -18.54 12.22 -22.57
CA ARG A 20 -18.65 12.23 -21.10
C ARG A 20 -20.10 11.96 -20.66
N ARG A 21 -20.31 11.01 -19.75
CA ARG A 21 -21.53 10.92 -18.92
C ARG A 21 -21.16 10.61 -17.47
N GLN A 22 -21.51 11.53 -16.58
CA GLN A 22 -21.33 11.42 -15.13
C GLN A 22 -22.13 10.24 -14.54
N PHE A 23 -21.49 9.42 -13.72
CA PHE A 23 -22.16 8.51 -12.78
C PHE A 23 -21.67 8.78 -11.35
N GLN A 24 -22.40 9.63 -10.62
CA GLN A 24 -22.32 9.70 -9.16
C GLN A 24 -23.36 8.76 -8.55
N LYS A 25 -22.92 7.70 -7.89
CA LYS A 25 -23.69 7.04 -6.83
C LYS A 25 -22.80 6.90 -5.60
N SER A 26 -22.94 7.85 -4.68
CA SER A 26 -22.39 7.81 -3.33
C SER A 26 -23.10 6.74 -2.49
N PHE A 27 -22.35 5.93 -1.75
CA PHE A 27 -22.89 5.11 -0.67
C PHE A 27 -23.26 6.02 0.52
N PRO A 28 -24.44 5.85 1.16
CA PRO A 28 -24.84 6.69 2.29
C PRO A 28 -24.07 6.33 3.56
N CYS A 29 -23.39 7.33 4.14
CA CYS A 29 -22.84 7.28 5.49
C CYS A 29 -23.99 7.50 6.51
N PRO A 30 -24.07 6.76 7.63
CA PRO A 30 -25.19 6.84 8.57
C PRO A 30 -25.17 8.06 9.52
N CYS A 31 -24.38 9.09 9.25
CA CYS A 31 -24.34 10.30 10.08
C CYS A 31 -25.46 11.29 9.69
N PRO A 32 -26.09 11.96 10.68
CA PRO A 32 -27.16 12.93 10.42
C PRO A 32 -26.68 14.14 9.59
N PRO A 33 -27.58 14.83 8.86
CA PRO A 33 -27.23 15.72 7.74
C PRO A 33 -26.74 17.13 8.14
N SER A 34 -26.43 17.38 9.41
CA SER A 34 -25.91 18.67 9.87
C SER A 34 -24.48 18.46 10.36
N GLU A 35 -23.51 18.99 9.62
CA GLU A 35 -22.05 18.88 9.87
C GLU A 35 -21.40 17.54 9.50
N SER A 36 -21.69 17.03 8.30
CA SER A 36 -20.86 15.99 7.71
C SER A 36 -19.43 16.50 7.53
N LEU A 37 -18.44 15.86 8.17
CA LEU A 37 -17.06 15.86 7.71
C LEU A 37 -17.11 15.71 6.18
N GLY A 38 -16.47 16.65 5.46
CA GLY A 38 -16.53 16.70 4.00
C GLY A 38 -16.11 15.37 3.33
N PRO A 39 -16.28 15.24 2.01
CA PRO A 39 -16.21 13.98 1.25
C PRO A 39 -14.85 13.24 1.20
N ALA A 40 -13.93 13.40 2.15
CA ALA A 40 -12.51 13.17 1.91
C ALA A 40 -11.77 12.31 2.97
N PHE A 41 -12.39 11.23 3.48
CA PHE A 41 -11.62 10.18 4.16
C PHE A 41 -11.50 8.93 3.30
N GLU A 42 -10.29 8.37 3.26
CA GLU A 42 -9.95 7.22 2.42
C GLU A 42 -10.18 5.93 3.20
N HIS A 43 -10.98 5.02 2.65
CA HIS A 43 -11.26 3.72 3.27
C HIS A 43 -10.11 2.71 3.15
N GLY A 44 -9.11 2.99 2.28
CA GLY A 44 -8.00 2.08 2.02
C GLY A 44 -6.70 2.84 1.72
N PRO A 45 -6.20 2.81 0.47
CA PRO A 45 -5.00 3.57 0.12
C PRO A 45 -5.23 5.06 0.36
N ASN A 46 -4.26 5.75 0.97
CA ASN A 46 -4.40 7.16 1.34
C ASN A 46 -3.63 8.11 0.40
N SER A 47 -2.63 7.60 -0.32
CA SER A 47 -1.80 8.34 -1.28
C SER A 47 -1.13 7.38 -2.25
N VAL A 48 -0.71 7.87 -3.41
CA VAL A 48 0.07 7.13 -4.40
C VAL A 48 1.46 7.75 -4.52
N ARG A 49 2.49 6.92 -4.72
CA ARG A 49 3.84 7.39 -5.05
C ARG A 49 3.99 7.46 -6.56
N ALA A 50 4.34 8.62 -7.09
CA ALA A 50 4.61 8.82 -8.51
C ALA A 50 5.91 8.13 -8.97
N GLY A 51 6.07 8.00 -10.28
CA GLY A 51 7.34 7.56 -10.90
C GLY A 51 7.34 6.15 -11.49
N SER A 52 6.19 5.47 -11.55
CA SER A 52 6.03 4.27 -12.38
C SER A 52 5.54 4.68 -13.77
N ALA A 53 6.26 4.34 -14.83
CA ALA A 53 5.88 4.68 -16.20
C ALA A 53 4.46 4.19 -16.56
N ALA A 54 4.07 3.00 -16.07
CA ALA A 54 2.72 2.47 -16.30
C ALA A 54 1.64 3.28 -15.58
N LEU A 55 1.94 3.83 -14.39
CA LEU A 55 1.01 4.69 -13.67
C LEU A 55 0.84 6.04 -14.38
N GLU A 56 1.96 6.68 -14.76
CA GLU A 56 1.91 7.97 -15.45
C GLU A 56 1.15 7.85 -16.78
N MET A 57 1.39 6.79 -17.55
CA MET A 57 0.65 6.51 -18.79
C MET A 57 -0.87 6.41 -18.56
N ILE A 58 -1.31 5.72 -17.50
CA ILE A 58 -2.75 5.63 -17.18
C ILE A 58 -3.32 7.00 -16.78
N ILE A 59 -2.57 7.80 -16.01
CA ILE A 59 -2.99 9.14 -15.60
C ILE A 59 -3.11 10.07 -16.81
N ASP A 60 -2.16 10.00 -17.74
CA ASP A 60 -2.14 10.75 -18.98
C ASP A 60 -3.31 10.36 -19.89
N ASP A 61 -3.49 9.05 -20.13
CA ASP A 61 -4.57 8.51 -20.98
C ASP A 61 -5.97 8.88 -20.45
N LEU A 62 -6.13 8.97 -19.13
CA LEU A 62 -7.37 9.36 -18.48
C LEU A 62 -7.53 10.88 -18.30
N GLY A 63 -6.53 11.68 -18.68
CA GLY A 63 -6.55 13.14 -18.54
C GLY A 63 -6.60 13.61 -17.09
N LEU A 64 -6.02 12.87 -16.15
CA LEU A 64 -6.11 13.12 -14.71
C LEU A 64 -4.95 13.95 -14.14
N ASN A 65 -4.10 14.52 -15.00
CA ASN A 65 -2.93 15.28 -14.59
C ASN A 65 -3.26 16.47 -13.68
N ASP A 66 -4.25 17.27 -14.07
CA ASP A 66 -4.65 18.49 -13.37
C ASP A 66 -5.46 18.21 -12.08
N GLU A 67 -5.92 16.96 -11.92
CA GLU A 67 -6.63 16.51 -10.71
C GLU A 67 -5.66 16.08 -9.60
N ARG A 68 -4.37 15.93 -9.90
CA ARG A 68 -3.36 15.52 -8.93
C ARG A 68 -3.11 16.62 -7.90
N ILE A 69 -3.04 16.20 -6.64
CA ILE A 69 -2.64 17.03 -5.52
C ILE A 69 -1.45 16.38 -4.86
N TRP A 70 -0.34 17.11 -4.86
CA TRP A 70 0.90 16.67 -4.25
C TRP A 70 0.86 16.89 -2.74
N ALA A 71 1.39 15.92 -2.00
CA ALA A 71 1.62 16.08 -0.57
C ALA A 71 2.67 17.18 -0.35
N ASN A 72 2.48 17.99 0.68
CA ASN A 72 3.41 19.09 1.00
C ASN A 72 4.78 18.59 1.49
N ASP A 73 5.78 19.46 1.47
CA ASP A 73 7.16 19.12 1.89
C ASP A 73 7.26 18.70 3.37
N THR A 74 6.32 19.17 4.22
CA THR A 74 6.24 18.72 5.62
C THR A 74 5.93 17.23 5.74
N ALA A 75 5.39 16.59 4.70
CA ALA A 75 5.15 15.15 4.61
C ALA A 75 6.41 14.28 4.64
N ASP A 76 7.60 14.86 4.54
CA ASP A 76 8.82 14.04 4.47
C ASP A 76 9.21 13.44 5.82
N THR A 77 8.85 14.11 6.91
CA THR A 77 9.15 13.62 8.27
C THR A 77 8.20 12.50 8.63
N ARG A 78 8.74 11.34 8.97
CA ARG A 78 8.00 10.20 9.51
C ARG A 78 8.42 9.98 10.96
N TYR A 79 7.47 9.69 11.82
CA TYR A 79 7.73 9.43 13.22
C TYR A 79 7.57 7.95 13.55
N VAL A 80 8.31 7.49 14.55
CA VAL A 80 8.11 6.21 15.21
C VAL A 80 7.94 6.46 16.69
N VAL A 81 6.98 5.79 17.33
CA VAL A 81 6.84 5.86 18.78
C VAL A 81 8.00 5.13 19.45
N ARG A 82 8.65 5.80 20.39
CA ARG A 82 9.67 5.22 21.26
C ARG A 82 9.48 5.77 22.66
N ASP A 83 9.40 4.87 23.65
CA ASP A 83 9.15 5.21 25.05
C ASP A 83 7.90 6.11 25.19
N GLY A 84 6.82 5.73 24.50
CA GLY A 84 5.55 6.46 24.48
C GLY A 84 5.54 7.80 23.72
N LYS A 85 6.63 8.17 23.02
CA LYS A 85 6.76 9.49 22.34
C LYS A 85 7.07 9.37 20.84
N PRO A 86 6.43 10.16 19.97
CA PRO A 86 6.80 10.23 18.56
C PRO A 86 8.22 10.79 18.38
N THR A 87 9.11 9.98 17.82
CA THR A 87 10.51 10.32 17.53
C THR A 87 10.75 10.30 16.02
N PRO A 88 11.35 11.33 15.41
CA PRO A 88 11.53 11.39 13.98
C PRO A 88 12.51 10.33 13.47
N LEU A 89 12.15 9.65 12.39
CA LEU A 89 13.04 8.73 11.68
C LEU A 89 14.18 9.52 11.02
N PRO A 90 15.44 9.10 11.20
CA PRO A 90 16.57 9.74 10.56
C PRO A 90 16.51 9.55 9.04
N ARG A 91 16.74 10.63 8.28
CA ARG A 91 16.71 10.64 6.80
C ARG A 91 18.10 10.60 6.16
N SER A 92 19.15 10.74 6.97
CA SER A 92 20.54 10.77 6.53
C SER A 92 21.44 10.06 7.54
N VAL A 93 22.63 9.64 7.11
CA VAL A 93 23.65 9.04 7.99
C VAL A 93 24.00 9.97 9.15
N GLY A 94 24.12 11.29 8.89
CA GLY A 94 24.36 12.28 9.94
C GLY A 94 23.25 12.28 11.00
N SER A 95 21.99 12.36 10.57
CA SER A 95 20.84 12.31 11.48
C SER A 95 20.69 10.96 12.20
N PHE A 96 21.13 9.86 11.58
CA PHE A 96 21.12 8.53 12.20
C PHE A 96 22.13 8.44 13.36
N LEU A 97 23.28 9.11 13.25
CA LEU A 97 24.26 9.13 14.33
C LEU A 97 23.81 9.99 15.52
N THR A 98 23.04 11.05 15.26
CA THR A 98 22.60 11.99 16.31
C THR A 98 21.20 11.70 16.87
N THR A 99 20.36 10.90 16.22
CA THR A 99 18.99 10.63 16.68
C THR A 99 18.95 9.87 18.02
N ASP A 100 17.93 10.17 18.83
CA ASP A 100 17.59 9.44 20.06
C ASP A 100 16.76 8.17 19.78
N LEU A 101 16.38 7.94 18.51
CA LEU A 101 15.62 6.75 18.11
C LEU A 101 16.42 5.44 18.25
N PHE A 102 17.75 5.49 18.37
CA PHE A 102 18.58 4.29 18.53
C PHE A 102 19.67 4.51 19.57
N SER A 103 19.91 3.50 20.41
CA SER A 103 21.02 3.51 21.34
C SER A 103 22.38 3.58 20.64
N THR A 104 23.41 4.05 21.35
CA THR A 104 24.81 4.01 20.87
C THR A 104 25.23 2.60 20.47
N ARG A 105 24.75 1.58 21.20
CA ARG A 105 25.03 0.17 20.89
C ARG A 105 24.43 -0.25 19.54
N ALA A 106 23.19 0.14 19.25
CA ALA A 106 22.58 -0.13 17.95
C ALA A 106 23.31 0.60 16.81
N LYS A 107 23.67 1.86 17.01
CA LYS A 107 24.45 2.63 16.02
C LYS A 107 25.77 1.93 15.69
N LEU A 108 26.54 1.53 16.71
CA LEU A 108 27.78 0.76 16.53
C LEU A 108 27.51 -0.59 15.85
N ARG A 109 26.41 -1.26 16.21
CA ARG A 109 26.03 -2.54 15.59
C ARG A 109 25.71 -2.39 14.10
N CYS A 110 25.07 -1.31 13.69
CA CYS A 110 24.82 -1.00 12.28
C CYS A 110 26.12 -0.66 11.54
N LEU A 111 27.02 0.10 12.15
CA LEU A 111 28.33 0.42 11.54
C LEU A 111 29.19 -0.84 11.32
N ALA A 112 28.96 -1.90 12.09
CA ALA A 112 29.61 -3.20 11.91
C ALA A 112 28.96 -4.10 10.85
N GLU A 113 27.85 -3.69 10.22
CA GLU A 113 27.14 -4.48 9.20
C GLU A 113 28.01 -4.96 8.03
N PRO A 114 29.01 -4.20 7.51
CA PRO A 114 29.89 -4.69 6.46
C PRO A 114 30.68 -5.95 6.79
N PHE A 115 30.82 -6.27 8.09
CA PHE A 115 31.51 -7.48 8.56
C PHE A 115 30.53 -8.65 8.84
N VAL A 116 29.24 -8.47 8.60
CA VAL A 116 28.23 -9.52 8.74
C VAL A 116 28.17 -10.35 7.46
N GLY A 117 28.50 -11.64 7.60
CA GLY A 117 28.48 -12.58 6.49
C GLY A 117 27.08 -12.84 5.93
N ARG A 118 27.05 -13.25 4.66
CA ARG A 118 25.83 -13.69 3.97
C ARG A 118 25.29 -14.98 4.58
N ARG A 119 23.96 -15.15 4.57
CA ARG A 119 23.30 -16.42 4.85
C ARG A 119 22.77 -17.03 3.55
N ASP A 120 23.05 -18.31 3.33
CA ASP A 120 22.54 -19.05 2.18
C ASP A 120 21.25 -19.76 2.58
N THR A 121 20.13 -19.04 2.53
CA THR A 121 18.81 -19.56 2.90
C THR A 121 17.76 -18.95 2.00
N PHE A 122 16.98 -19.79 1.33
CA PHE A 122 15.98 -19.38 0.34
C PHE A 122 14.78 -18.64 0.96
N ASP A 123 14.51 -18.82 2.26
CA ASP A 123 13.34 -18.21 2.91
C ASP A 123 13.71 -17.60 4.27
N GLU A 124 14.65 -16.65 4.26
CA GLU A 124 14.96 -15.88 5.46
C GLU A 124 13.85 -14.84 5.72
N SER A 125 13.33 -14.81 6.96
CA SER A 125 12.36 -13.80 7.35
C SER A 125 13.00 -12.41 7.42
N VAL A 126 12.19 -11.37 7.23
CA VAL A 126 12.60 -9.97 7.39
C VAL A 126 13.18 -9.74 8.79
N ALA A 127 12.62 -10.39 9.81
CA ALA A 127 13.10 -10.29 11.17
C ALA A 127 14.48 -10.96 11.35
N ASP A 128 14.68 -12.18 10.86
CA ASP A 128 15.97 -12.89 10.95
C ASP A 128 17.08 -12.13 10.22
N PHE A 129 16.80 -11.71 8.98
CA PHE A 129 17.69 -10.90 8.18
C PHE A 129 18.10 -9.61 8.91
N THR A 130 17.12 -8.88 9.45
CA THR A 130 17.37 -7.61 10.12
C THR A 130 18.14 -7.80 11.43
N ARG A 131 17.77 -8.78 12.27
CA ARG A 131 18.49 -9.08 13.52
C ARG A 131 19.93 -9.47 13.24
N ARG A 132 20.16 -10.29 12.21
CA ARG A 132 21.49 -10.72 11.78
C ARG A 132 22.32 -9.56 11.24
N ARG A 133 21.77 -8.66 10.44
CA ARG A 133 22.54 -7.59 9.77
C ARG A 133 22.64 -6.30 10.57
N LEU A 134 21.51 -5.81 11.05
CA LEU A 134 21.36 -4.47 11.64
C LEU A 134 21.14 -4.51 13.16
N GLY A 135 20.69 -5.65 13.69
CA GLY A 135 20.48 -5.86 15.12
C GLY A 135 19.02 -5.67 15.55
N ARG A 136 18.74 -6.07 16.79
CA ARG A 136 17.39 -6.12 17.35
C ARG A 136 16.71 -4.75 17.44
N GLU A 137 17.42 -3.71 17.86
CA GLU A 137 16.82 -2.39 18.04
C GLU A 137 16.35 -1.76 16.71
N VAL A 138 17.07 -2.03 15.61
CA VAL A 138 16.63 -1.62 14.26
C VAL A 138 15.43 -2.43 13.79
N LEU A 139 15.39 -3.73 14.12
CA LEU A 139 14.18 -4.51 13.89
C LEU A 139 13.00 -3.88 14.65
N ASP A 140 13.15 -3.67 15.94
CA ASP A 140 12.06 -3.25 16.82
C ASP A 140 11.55 -1.84 16.47
N TYR A 141 12.43 -0.86 16.23
CA TYR A 141 12.05 0.56 16.05
C TYR A 141 12.11 1.09 14.61
N ALA A 142 12.48 0.28 13.62
CA ALA A 142 12.39 0.70 12.21
C ALA A 142 11.70 -0.33 11.33
N ILE A 143 12.19 -1.57 11.30
CA ILE A 143 11.69 -2.56 10.33
C ILE A 143 10.32 -3.10 10.73
N ALA A 144 10.11 -3.46 11.99
CA ALA A 144 8.83 -3.94 12.49
C ALA A 144 7.70 -2.90 12.34
N PRO A 145 7.85 -1.62 12.77
CA PRO A 145 6.83 -0.61 12.53
C PRO A 145 6.61 -0.34 11.04
N PHE A 146 7.66 -0.35 10.21
CA PHE A 146 7.50 -0.23 8.75
C PHE A 146 6.69 -1.38 8.15
N VAL A 147 6.98 -2.62 8.55
CA VAL A 147 6.23 -3.80 8.12
C VAL A 147 4.77 -3.73 8.56
N GLY A 148 4.52 -3.30 9.79
CA GLY A 148 3.16 -3.03 10.28
C GLY A 148 2.46 -1.93 9.50
N GLY A 149 3.17 -0.85 9.13
CA GLY A 149 2.60 0.27 8.39
C GLY A 149 2.33 0.00 6.90
N VAL A 150 3.14 -0.83 6.24
CA VAL A 150 3.05 -1.08 4.80
C VAL A 150 2.27 -2.35 4.49
N PHE A 151 2.47 -3.41 5.25
CA PHE A 151 1.88 -4.73 5.00
C PHE A 151 0.78 -5.10 6.00
N ALA A 152 0.57 -4.29 7.05
CA ALA A 152 -0.19 -4.70 8.23
C ALA A 152 0.28 -6.06 8.78
N GLY A 153 1.56 -6.41 8.54
CA GLY A 153 2.11 -7.74 8.72
C GLY A 153 3.03 -7.87 9.92
N SER A 154 3.68 -9.04 10.02
CA SER A 154 4.75 -9.32 10.98
C SER A 154 6.06 -9.52 10.23
N PRO A 155 7.19 -8.94 10.69
CA PRO A 155 8.48 -9.19 10.07
C PRO A 155 8.94 -10.66 10.22
N GLU A 156 8.34 -11.41 11.14
CA GLU A 156 8.60 -12.85 11.32
C GLU A 156 8.01 -13.70 10.18
N ASP A 157 6.89 -13.26 9.60
CA ASP A 157 6.12 -14.02 8.61
C ASP A 157 6.39 -13.58 7.17
N LEU A 158 7.17 -12.50 6.97
CA LEU A 158 7.49 -11.97 5.64
C LEU A 158 8.86 -12.45 5.19
N SER A 159 8.92 -12.98 3.97
CA SER A 159 10.17 -13.30 3.28
C SER A 159 10.92 -12.02 2.89
N VAL A 160 12.21 -11.92 3.22
CA VAL A 160 13.03 -10.76 2.87
C VAL A 160 13.23 -10.63 1.35
N GLU A 161 13.34 -11.76 0.65
CA GLU A 161 13.50 -11.80 -0.81
C GLU A 161 12.30 -11.17 -1.52
N HIS A 162 11.10 -11.46 -1.04
CA HIS A 162 9.85 -10.98 -1.65
C HIS A 162 9.47 -9.58 -1.17
N ALA A 163 9.52 -9.32 0.14
CA ALA A 163 9.09 -8.04 0.71
C ALA A 163 10.14 -6.93 0.55
N PHE A 164 11.43 -7.28 0.53
CA PHE A 164 12.56 -6.34 0.47
C PHE A 164 13.58 -6.75 -0.59
N HIS A 165 13.11 -7.17 -1.78
CA HIS A 165 13.93 -7.64 -2.90
C HIS A 165 15.18 -6.78 -3.19
N ARG A 166 15.09 -5.45 -3.06
CA ARG A 166 16.24 -4.56 -3.26
C ARG A 166 17.34 -4.76 -2.20
N LEU A 167 16.96 -4.98 -0.94
CA LEU A 167 17.93 -5.24 0.13
C LEU A 167 18.54 -6.63 0.00
N ALA A 168 17.73 -7.64 -0.33
CA ALA A 168 18.21 -8.99 -0.62
C ALA A 168 19.23 -8.96 -1.78
N ALA A 169 18.91 -8.28 -2.88
CA ALA A 169 19.81 -8.11 -4.02
C ALA A 169 21.12 -7.38 -3.68
N LEU A 170 21.10 -6.44 -2.72
CA LEU A 170 22.32 -5.78 -2.24
C LEU A 170 23.21 -6.74 -1.44
N GLU A 171 22.63 -7.54 -0.54
CA GLU A 171 23.36 -8.61 0.16
C GLU A 171 23.95 -9.61 -0.85
N ASP A 172 23.15 -10.07 -1.81
CA ASP A 172 23.58 -11.11 -2.76
C ASP A 172 24.71 -10.62 -3.67
N LYS A 173 24.60 -9.38 -4.16
CA LYS A 173 25.59 -8.83 -5.10
C LYS A 173 26.84 -8.30 -4.42
N TYR A 174 26.73 -7.71 -3.23
CA TYR A 174 27.82 -6.96 -2.60
C TYR A 174 28.24 -7.48 -1.22
N GLY A 175 27.53 -8.45 -0.65
CA GLY A 175 27.79 -9.05 0.67
C GLY A 175 27.36 -8.17 1.86
N SER A 176 27.12 -6.88 1.63
CA SER A 176 26.79 -5.86 2.63
C SER A 176 25.82 -4.83 2.07
N LEU A 177 24.87 -4.41 2.90
CA LEU A 177 23.90 -3.37 2.57
C LEU A 177 24.58 -2.01 2.40
N PHE A 178 25.49 -1.64 3.32
CA PHE A 178 26.17 -0.34 3.25
C PHE A 178 27.12 -0.25 2.05
N LEU A 179 27.96 -1.27 1.84
CA LEU A 179 28.87 -1.29 0.70
C LEU A 179 28.11 -1.36 -0.62
N GLY A 180 27.01 -2.10 -0.66
CA GLY A 180 26.13 -2.16 -1.83
C GLY A 180 25.49 -0.81 -2.15
N ALA A 181 24.99 -0.08 -1.15
CA ALA A 181 24.43 1.25 -1.32
C ALA A 181 25.46 2.26 -1.84
N ILE A 182 26.69 2.27 -1.28
CA ILE A 182 27.78 3.15 -1.74
C ILE A 182 28.15 2.84 -3.20
N ARG A 183 28.37 1.56 -3.53
CA ARG A 183 28.73 1.16 -4.90
C ARG A 183 27.64 1.48 -5.90
N ARG A 184 26.37 1.32 -5.52
CA ARG A 184 25.23 1.69 -6.37
C ARG A 184 25.19 3.19 -6.61
N ALA A 185 25.37 4.01 -5.58
CA ALA A 185 25.37 5.47 -5.71
C ALA A 185 26.50 5.99 -6.61
N LEU A 186 27.68 5.34 -6.56
CA LEU A 186 28.81 5.66 -7.45
C LEU A 186 28.60 5.20 -8.89
N ALA A 187 27.80 4.16 -9.13
CA ALA A 187 27.51 3.64 -10.46
C ALA A 187 26.32 4.35 -11.14
N SER A 188 25.40 4.90 -10.34
CA SER A 188 24.17 5.56 -10.83
C SER A 188 24.37 7.01 -11.28
N SER A 189 25.61 7.52 -11.32
CA SER A 189 25.89 8.88 -11.82
C SER A 189 25.75 9.01 -13.34
N ASP A 190 25.67 7.90 -14.08
CA ASP A 190 25.77 7.86 -15.55
C ASP A 190 24.48 7.43 -16.27
N GLU A 191 23.40 7.08 -15.54
CA GLU A 191 22.11 6.74 -16.18
C GLU A 191 21.17 7.95 -16.18
N GLU A 192 20.72 8.38 -17.38
CA GLU A 192 19.65 9.36 -17.54
C GLU A 192 18.37 8.81 -16.87
N THR A 193 18.05 9.33 -15.69
CA THR A 193 16.78 9.01 -15.04
C THR A 193 15.65 9.62 -15.86
N PRO A 194 14.64 8.85 -16.27
CA PRO A 194 13.46 9.40 -16.95
C PRO A 194 12.89 10.56 -16.11
N ASP A 195 12.55 11.66 -16.77
CA ASP A 195 11.94 12.83 -16.12
C ASP A 195 10.47 12.52 -15.77
N VAL A 196 10.30 11.71 -14.74
CA VAL A 196 9.00 11.36 -14.17
C VAL A 196 8.78 12.15 -12.87
N PRO A 197 7.56 12.66 -12.63
CA PRO A 197 7.23 13.30 -11.37
C PRO A 197 7.57 12.41 -10.17
N SER A 198 8.05 13.02 -9.10
CA SER A 198 8.40 12.33 -7.85
C SER A 198 7.62 12.92 -6.68
N GLY A 199 7.30 12.07 -5.71
CA GLY A 199 6.54 12.49 -4.53
C GLY A 199 5.31 11.64 -4.29
N LEU A 200 4.57 11.98 -3.23
CA LEU A 200 3.29 11.41 -2.91
C LEU A 200 2.19 12.33 -3.42
N PHE A 201 1.13 11.76 -3.98
CA PHE A 201 -0.03 12.52 -4.41
C PHE A 201 -1.34 11.79 -4.10
N SER A 202 -2.43 12.54 -4.15
CA SER A 202 -3.80 12.05 -4.24
C SER A 202 -4.51 12.81 -5.37
N PHE A 203 -5.81 12.61 -5.54
CA PHE A 203 -6.62 13.43 -6.45
C PHE A 203 -7.54 14.33 -5.63
N ARG A 204 -8.02 15.44 -6.22
CA ARG A 204 -8.96 16.38 -5.57
C ARG A 204 -10.23 15.69 -5.04
N GLY A 205 -10.73 14.69 -5.75
CA GLY A 205 -11.86 13.85 -5.31
C GLY A 205 -11.45 12.64 -4.46
N GLY A 206 -10.21 12.58 -3.95
CA GLY A 206 -9.62 11.39 -3.34
C GLY A 206 -9.22 10.32 -4.36
N LEU A 207 -8.58 9.25 -3.89
CA LEU A 207 -8.06 8.18 -4.75
C LEU A 207 -9.15 7.38 -5.46
N GLN A 208 -10.42 7.51 -5.06
CA GLN A 208 -11.56 6.95 -5.78
C GLN A 208 -11.76 7.59 -7.17
N THR A 209 -11.21 8.79 -7.40
CA THR A 209 -11.23 9.46 -8.72
C THR A 209 -10.69 8.55 -9.82
N LEU A 210 -9.52 7.93 -9.60
CA LEU A 210 -8.87 7.08 -10.59
C LEU A 210 -9.72 5.87 -11.03
N PRO A 211 -10.19 4.97 -10.14
CA PRO A 211 -11.02 3.85 -10.55
C PRO A 211 -12.38 4.30 -11.11
N ASN A 212 -12.94 5.43 -10.68
CA ASN A 212 -14.18 5.96 -11.25
C ASN A 212 -13.98 6.41 -12.71
N THR A 213 -12.97 7.23 -12.98
CA THR A 213 -12.65 7.69 -14.35
C THR A 213 -12.29 6.52 -15.26
N LEU A 214 -11.57 5.53 -14.74
CA LEU A 214 -11.27 4.31 -15.50
C LEU A 214 -12.54 3.49 -15.80
N ALA A 215 -13.47 3.41 -14.85
CA ALA A 215 -14.75 2.74 -15.08
C ALA A 215 -15.61 3.45 -16.12
N GLU A 216 -15.63 4.79 -16.10
CA GLU A 216 -16.28 5.60 -17.13
C GLU A 216 -15.67 5.37 -18.52
N ALA A 217 -14.33 5.36 -18.62
CA ALA A 217 -13.62 5.10 -19.87
C ALA A 217 -13.88 3.70 -20.45
N LEU A 218 -14.06 2.69 -19.60
CA LEU A 218 -14.42 1.33 -20.03
C LEU A 218 -15.91 1.18 -20.38
N GLY A 219 -16.77 2.02 -19.79
CA GLY A 219 -18.20 2.07 -20.08
C GLY A 219 -18.89 0.70 -20.00
N GLY A 220 -19.63 0.35 -21.05
CA GLY A 220 -20.41 -0.90 -21.12
C GLY A 220 -19.60 -2.21 -21.13
N ARG A 221 -18.26 -2.14 -21.12
CA ARG A 221 -17.39 -3.32 -20.99
C ARG A 221 -17.34 -3.86 -19.55
N ILE A 222 -17.79 -3.07 -18.57
CA ILE A 222 -17.85 -3.48 -17.17
C ILE A 222 -19.24 -4.05 -16.87
N THR A 223 -19.27 -5.25 -16.30
CA THR A 223 -20.50 -5.84 -15.75
C THR A 223 -20.41 -5.89 -14.23
N LEU A 224 -21.20 -5.04 -13.55
CA LEU A 224 -21.31 -5.02 -12.10
C LEU A 224 -22.34 -6.02 -11.59
N ASN A 225 -22.22 -6.39 -10.31
CA ASN A 225 -23.09 -7.36 -9.63
C ASN A 225 -23.14 -8.72 -10.36
N ALA A 226 -21.97 -9.16 -10.86
CA ALA A 226 -21.77 -10.39 -11.58
C ALA A 226 -20.70 -11.26 -10.87
N PRO A 227 -21.02 -11.86 -9.70
CA PRO A 227 -20.07 -12.70 -8.98
C PRO A 227 -19.77 -13.97 -9.79
N VAL A 228 -18.50 -14.20 -10.08
CA VAL A 228 -18.04 -15.43 -10.73
C VAL A 228 -18.00 -16.55 -9.68
N ARG A 229 -18.55 -17.71 -10.03
CA ARG A 229 -18.59 -18.90 -9.16
C ARG A 229 -17.81 -20.09 -9.71
N ALA A 230 -17.72 -20.22 -11.03
CA ALA A 230 -16.96 -21.29 -11.65
C ALA A 230 -16.17 -20.79 -12.86
N LEU A 231 -14.96 -21.32 -13.00
CA LEU A 231 -14.00 -21.08 -14.07
C LEU A 231 -13.57 -22.44 -14.62
N ASN A 232 -14.17 -22.87 -15.73
CA ASN A 232 -13.91 -24.17 -16.34
C ASN A 232 -13.25 -24.00 -17.70
N THR A 233 -12.36 -24.92 -18.09
CA THR A 233 -11.73 -24.90 -19.41
C THR A 233 -11.83 -26.27 -20.08
N ASP A 234 -11.97 -26.29 -21.40
CA ASP A 234 -11.84 -27.50 -22.22
C ASP A 234 -10.50 -27.58 -22.96
N GLY A 235 -9.60 -26.62 -22.71
CA GLY A 235 -8.29 -26.49 -23.36
C GLY A 235 -8.24 -25.43 -24.44
N ASP A 236 -9.37 -25.15 -25.10
CA ASP A 236 -9.46 -24.15 -26.18
C ASP A 236 -10.15 -22.86 -25.72
N SER A 237 -11.04 -22.96 -24.72
CA SER A 237 -11.80 -21.81 -24.22
C SER A 237 -12.13 -21.91 -22.73
N TRP A 238 -12.39 -20.77 -22.12
CA TRP A 238 -12.81 -20.64 -20.73
C TRP A 238 -14.30 -20.38 -20.63
N ARG A 239 -15.00 -21.23 -19.88
CA ARG A 239 -16.40 -21.06 -19.49
C ARG A 239 -16.48 -20.46 -18.10
N VAL A 240 -17.02 -19.25 -18.01
CA VAL A 240 -17.17 -18.47 -16.77
C VAL A 240 -18.64 -18.49 -16.36
N ALA A 241 -18.94 -19.11 -15.23
CA ALA A 241 -20.27 -19.12 -14.65
C ALA A 241 -20.45 -17.95 -13.67
N VAL A 242 -21.45 -17.12 -13.92
CA VAL A 242 -21.83 -15.98 -13.08
C VAL A 242 -23.13 -16.31 -12.35
N GLN A 243 -23.11 -16.15 -11.03
CA GLN A 243 -24.28 -16.36 -10.19
C GLN A 243 -24.54 -15.14 -9.31
N SER A 244 -25.70 -14.53 -9.49
CA SER A 244 -26.13 -13.35 -8.75
C SER A 244 -27.40 -13.68 -7.96
N ALA A 245 -27.60 -13.02 -6.82
CA ALA A 245 -28.85 -13.16 -6.06
C ALA A 245 -30.01 -12.42 -6.75
N ASP A 246 -29.70 -11.32 -7.45
CA ASP A 246 -30.69 -10.37 -7.96
C ASP A 246 -30.84 -10.39 -9.48
N LYS A 247 -30.08 -11.25 -10.18
CA LYS A 247 -30.08 -11.36 -11.64
C LYS A 247 -30.08 -12.82 -12.06
N GLU A 248 -30.54 -13.09 -13.28
CA GLU A 248 -30.46 -14.42 -13.86
C GLU A 248 -29.00 -14.90 -13.94
N ASN A 249 -28.80 -16.17 -13.59
CA ASN A 249 -27.50 -16.81 -13.71
C ASN A 249 -27.20 -17.07 -15.18
N TYR A 250 -25.94 -16.90 -15.57
CA TYR A 250 -25.53 -17.12 -16.95
C TYR A 250 -24.09 -17.61 -17.03
N THR A 251 -23.75 -18.21 -18.16
CA THR A 251 -22.39 -18.62 -18.50
C THR A 251 -21.92 -17.87 -19.74
N ARG A 252 -20.66 -17.43 -19.76
CA ARG A 252 -20.02 -16.83 -20.93
C ARG A 252 -18.71 -17.54 -21.24
N THR A 253 -18.36 -17.57 -22.53
CA THR A 253 -17.13 -18.17 -23.03
C THR A 253 -16.13 -17.08 -23.42
N PHE A 254 -14.85 -17.29 -23.12
CA PHE A 254 -13.75 -16.39 -23.44
C PHE A 254 -12.51 -17.18 -23.90
N ASP A 255 -11.68 -16.59 -24.74
CA ASP A 255 -10.43 -17.22 -25.21
C ASP A 255 -9.36 -17.24 -24.12
N ALA A 256 -9.39 -16.25 -23.21
CA ALA A 256 -8.43 -16.11 -22.12
C ALA A 256 -9.08 -15.47 -20.88
N LEU A 257 -8.49 -15.75 -19.71
CA LEU A 257 -8.89 -15.16 -18.44
C LEU A 257 -7.71 -14.45 -17.76
N VAL A 258 -7.99 -13.27 -17.22
CA VAL A 258 -7.10 -12.56 -16.30
C VAL A 258 -7.77 -12.55 -14.93
N CYS A 259 -7.23 -13.35 -14.01
CA CYS A 259 -7.77 -13.45 -12.65
C CYS A 259 -7.14 -12.39 -11.75
N THR A 260 -7.97 -11.53 -11.20
CA THR A 260 -7.54 -10.37 -10.38
C THR A 260 -8.26 -10.31 -9.04
N VAL A 261 -9.02 -11.36 -8.72
CA VAL A 261 -9.69 -11.52 -7.43
C VAL A 261 -8.67 -11.89 -6.37
N PRO A 262 -8.87 -11.50 -5.10
CA PRO A 262 -7.95 -11.91 -4.05
C PRO A 262 -8.04 -13.44 -3.82
N LEU A 263 -6.94 -14.03 -3.34
CA LEU A 263 -6.79 -15.48 -3.25
C LEU A 263 -7.84 -16.17 -2.36
N PRO A 264 -8.26 -15.61 -1.21
CA PRO A 264 -9.32 -16.21 -0.40
C PRO A 264 -10.64 -16.33 -1.15
N GLN A 265 -10.97 -15.35 -2.00
CA GLN A 265 -12.16 -15.40 -2.84
C GLN A 265 -12.01 -16.42 -3.97
N LEU A 266 -10.83 -16.49 -4.60
CA LEU A 266 -10.54 -17.50 -5.63
C LEU A 266 -10.70 -18.92 -5.09
N ALA A 267 -10.27 -19.17 -3.86
CA ALA A 267 -10.41 -20.47 -3.20
C ALA A 267 -11.86 -20.91 -2.94
N THR A 268 -12.83 -19.98 -3.00
CA THR A 268 -14.27 -20.30 -2.90
C THR A 268 -14.93 -20.60 -4.24
N MET A 269 -14.22 -20.42 -5.36
CA MET A 269 -14.71 -20.67 -6.71
C MET A 269 -14.38 -22.11 -7.12
N ASP A 270 -15.23 -22.68 -7.98
CA ASP A 270 -14.92 -23.92 -8.68
C ASP A 270 -13.97 -23.60 -9.86
N VAL A 271 -12.69 -23.91 -9.72
CA VAL A 271 -11.66 -23.51 -10.69
C VAL A 271 -10.95 -24.73 -11.24
N ASP A 272 -11.11 -24.93 -12.55
CA ASP A 272 -10.44 -25.98 -13.31
C ASP A 272 -9.05 -25.52 -13.77
N ILE A 273 -8.07 -25.62 -12.87
CA ILE A 273 -6.66 -25.35 -13.17
C ILE A 273 -5.78 -26.56 -12.87
N SER A 274 -4.93 -26.92 -13.83
CA SER A 274 -3.92 -27.96 -13.67
C SER A 274 -2.95 -27.59 -12.52
N GLY A 275 -2.97 -28.37 -11.44
CA GLY A 275 -2.16 -28.15 -10.23
C GLY A 275 -2.94 -27.67 -9.01
N GLY A 276 -4.21 -27.27 -9.18
CA GLY A 276 -5.09 -26.83 -8.11
C GLY A 276 -4.66 -25.52 -7.43
N LEU A 277 -5.48 -25.05 -6.48
CA LEU A 277 -5.24 -23.81 -5.72
C LEU A 277 -4.56 -24.05 -4.36
N THR A 278 -4.17 -25.29 -4.05
CA THR A 278 -3.64 -25.68 -2.73
C THR A 278 -2.48 -24.81 -2.24
N PRO A 279 -1.47 -24.45 -3.07
CA PRO A 279 -0.38 -23.57 -2.62
C PRO A 279 -0.86 -22.18 -2.17
N LEU A 280 -2.00 -21.72 -2.69
CA LEU A 280 -2.55 -20.39 -2.45
C LEU A 280 -3.45 -20.35 -1.20
N ALA A 281 -3.91 -21.51 -0.71
CA ALA A 281 -4.82 -21.60 0.43
C ALA A 281 -4.21 -21.09 1.75
N ASN A 282 -2.88 -21.08 1.86
CA ASN A 282 -2.17 -20.67 3.07
C ASN A 282 -1.74 -19.20 3.07
N VAL A 283 -2.09 -18.43 2.03
CA VAL A 283 -1.74 -17.01 1.96
C VAL A 283 -2.61 -16.23 2.96
N ARG A 284 -1.95 -15.63 3.96
CA ARG A 284 -2.62 -14.89 5.03
C ARG A 284 -2.87 -13.44 4.62
N TYR A 285 -4.05 -12.96 4.96
CA TYR A 285 -4.45 -11.56 4.80
C TYR A 285 -4.68 -10.98 6.20
N PRO A 286 -3.78 -10.12 6.71
CA PRO A 286 -3.99 -9.47 7.98
C PRO A 286 -5.22 -8.56 7.93
N PRO A 287 -6.22 -8.74 8.82
CA PRO A 287 -7.39 -7.88 8.84
C PRO A 287 -7.01 -6.49 9.39
N LEU A 288 -7.63 -5.44 8.87
CA LEU A 288 -7.27 -4.06 9.17
C LEU A 288 -8.53 -3.20 9.22
N SER A 289 -8.66 -2.37 10.26
CA SER A 289 -9.66 -1.31 10.33
C SER A 289 -9.00 0.04 10.19
N VAL A 290 -9.68 0.93 9.46
CA VAL A 290 -9.28 2.32 9.26
C VAL A 290 -10.23 3.22 10.04
N LEU A 291 -9.69 4.03 10.95
CA LEU A 291 -10.44 5.02 11.71
C LEU A 291 -10.10 6.42 11.21
N ALA A 292 -11.10 7.13 10.72
CA ALA A 292 -11.00 8.55 10.39
C ALA A 292 -11.43 9.38 11.59
N LEU A 293 -10.49 10.08 12.22
CA LEU A 293 -10.71 10.84 13.44
C LEU A 293 -10.54 12.33 13.16
N GLY A 294 -11.64 13.08 13.23
CA GLY A 294 -11.68 14.52 13.09
C GLY A 294 -11.62 15.22 14.44
N TYR A 295 -10.81 16.26 14.56
CA TYR A 295 -10.72 17.09 15.77
C TYR A 295 -10.67 18.58 15.42
N PRO A 296 -11.18 19.48 16.28
CA PRO A 296 -10.82 20.89 16.22
C PRO A 296 -9.30 21.05 16.34
N ARG A 297 -8.71 21.97 15.58
CA ARG A 297 -7.25 22.18 15.56
C ARG A 297 -6.72 22.54 16.94
N GLU A 298 -7.44 23.36 17.69
CA GLU A 298 -7.09 23.82 19.04
C GLU A 298 -7.15 22.71 20.10
N ALA A 299 -7.82 21.58 19.82
CA ALA A 299 -7.83 20.43 20.71
C ALA A 299 -6.50 19.64 20.68
N VAL A 300 -5.60 19.95 19.74
CA VAL A 300 -4.34 19.25 19.53
C VAL A 300 -3.15 20.17 19.78
N ASN A 301 -2.40 19.90 20.85
CA ASN A 301 -1.29 20.75 21.29
C ASN A 301 -0.03 20.69 20.41
N HIS A 302 0.06 19.72 19.50
CA HIS A 302 1.23 19.54 18.62
C HIS A 302 0.95 20.05 17.20
N PRO A 303 2.00 20.41 16.44
CA PRO A 303 1.83 20.97 15.08
C PRO A 303 1.44 19.94 14.02
N LEU A 304 1.53 18.63 14.32
CA LEU A 304 1.36 17.54 13.33
C LEU A 304 2.33 17.64 12.14
N GLY A 305 3.53 18.21 12.32
CA GLY A 305 4.49 18.43 11.23
C GLY A 305 5.15 17.15 10.72
N GLY A 306 4.46 16.39 9.87
CA GLY A 306 4.97 15.14 9.29
C GLY A 306 3.93 14.41 8.45
N PHE A 307 4.35 13.26 7.91
CA PHE A 307 3.45 12.29 7.29
C PHE A 307 2.49 11.67 8.31
N GLY A 308 3.00 11.40 9.50
CA GLY A 308 2.34 10.56 10.48
C GLY A 308 3.35 9.82 11.34
N LEU A 309 2.84 8.89 12.13
CA LEU A 309 3.63 8.06 13.05
C LEU A 309 3.31 6.57 12.88
N LEU A 310 4.30 5.73 13.12
CA LEU A 310 4.14 4.29 13.26
C LEU A 310 4.39 3.88 14.70
N VAL A 311 3.65 2.87 15.16
CA VAL A 311 3.76 2.33 16.51
C VAL A 311 4.45 0.97 16.44
N PRO A 312 5.67 0.83 16.96
CA PRO A 312 6.35 -0.45 17.06
C PRO A 312 5.54 -1.50 17.84
N PRO A 313 5.66 -2.79 17.49
CA PRO A 313 5.08 -3.87 18.29
C PRO A 313 5.57 -3.91 19.75
N VAL A 314 6.80 -3.46 20.00
CA VAL A 314 7.40 -3.39 21.34
C VAL A 314 6.78 -2.33 22.24
N GLU A 315 6.08 -1.35 21.67
CA GLU A 315 5.27 -0.37 22.41
C GLU A 315 3.86 -0.97 22.60
N ASP A 316 3.76 -1.96 23.51
CA ASP A 316 2.61 -2.85 23.67
C ASP A 316 1.37 -2.19 24.29
N GLU A 317 1.55 -1.05 24.95
CA GLU A 317 0.47 -0.22 25.48
C GLU A 317 -0.41 0.42 24.39
N PHE A 318 0.12 0.57 23.18
CA PHE A 318 -0.60 1.15 22.05
C PHE A 318 -1.25 0.08 21.18
N ASN A 319 -2.56 0.24 20.95
CA ASN A 319 -3.40 -0.73 20.24
C ASN A 319 -3.61 -0.37 18.75
N VAL A 320 -2.70 0.40 18.17
CA VAL A 320 -2.75 0.88 16.77
C VAL A 320 -1.44 0.51 16.05
N LEU A 321 -1.48 0.43 14.72
CA LEU A 321 -0.28 0.25 13.88
C LEU A 321 0.41 1.59 13.58
N GLY A 322 -0.38 2.65 13.48
CA GLY A 322 0.09 3.99 13.17
C GLY A 322 -1.06 4.92 12.78
N THR A 323 -0.71 6.19 12.59
CA THR A 323 -1.65 7.26 12.25
C THR A 323 -1.03 8.16 11.20
N ILE A 324 -1.75 8.39 10.10
CA ILE A 324 -1.42 9.39 9.09
C ILE A 324 -2.02 10.73 9.52
N PHE A 325 -1.24 11.81 9.37
CA PHE A 325 -1.68 13.18 9.58
C PHE A 325 -2.35 13.69 8.29
N SER A 326 -3.54 13.16 8.00
CA SER A 326 -4.17 13.25 6.68
C SER A 326 -4.39 14.68 6.19
N SER A 327 -4.86 15.57 7.07
CA SER A 327 -5.02 17.00 6.73
C SER A 327 -3.70 17.78 6.73
N THR A 328 -2.63 17.22 7.30
CA THR A 328 -1.29 17.78 7.08
C THR A 328 -0.81 17.45 5.68
N LEU A 329 -0.98 16.20 5.21
CA LEU A 329 -0.58 15.81 3.85
C LEU A 329 -1.38 16.54 2.77
N PHE A 330 -2.70 16.61 2.95
CA PHE A 330 -3.64 17.17 1.99
C PHE A 330 -4.62 18.08 2.77
N PRO A 331 -4.34 19.40 2.85
CA PRO A 331 -5.12 20.34 3.68
C PRO A 331 -6.63 20.30 3.43
N GLU A 332 -7.05 20.12 2.18
CA GLU A 332 -8.45 20.04 1.76
C GLU A 332 -9.20 18.78 2.24
N ARG A 333 -8.54 17.84 2.94
CA ARG A 333 -9.21 16.68 3.56
C ARG A 333 -9.93 17.00 4.87
N ALA A 334 -9.72 18.17 5.45
CA ALA A 334 -10.44 18.63 6.62
C ALA A 334 -11.00 20.04 6.39
N PRO A 335 -12.16 20.38 7.00
CA PRO A 335 -12.62 21.76 7.04
C PRO A 335 -11.59 22.67 7.71
N ASP A 336 -11.64 23.97 7.40
CA ASP A 336 -10.83 24.97 8.08
C ASP A 336 -11.01 24.89 9.61
N GLY A 337 -9.91 25.09 10.34
CA GLY A 337 -9.89 24.97 11.80
C GLY A 337 -10.00 23.53 12.33
N HIS A 338 -10.03 22.52 11.47
CA HIS A 338 -10.06 21.12 11.88
C HIS A 338 -8.84 20.35 11.39
N ILE A 339 -8.61 19.19 11.98
CA ILE A 339 -7.62 18.22 11.54
C ILE A 339 -8.27 16.87 11.29
N LEU A 340 -7.67 16.09 10.38
CA LEU A 340 -8.06 14.71 10.12
C LEU A 340 -6.86 13.79 10.37
N LEU A 341 -7.08 12.78 11.20
CA LEU A 341 -6.13 11.71 11.48
C LEU A 341 -6.69 10.38 10.96
N THR A 342 -5.92 9.67 10.13
CA THR A 342 -6.30 8.33 9.68
C THR A 342 -5.48 7.29 10.45
N THR A 343 -6.12 6.57 11.36
CA THR A 343 -5.49 5.60 12.25
C THR A 343 -5.80 4.18 11.83
N PHE A 344 -4.78 3.32 11.88
CA PHE A 344 -4.87 1.92 11.46
C PHE A 344 -4.83 0.99 12.67
N VAL A 345 -5.80 0.08 12.78
CA VAL A 345 -5.93 -0.89 13.88
C VAL A 345 -6.05 -2.30 13.32
N GLY A 346 -5.44 -3.27 13.99
CA GLY A 346 -5.47 -4.67 13.60
C GLY A 346 -4.11 -5.14 13.11
N GLY A 347 -4.06 -5.63 11.88
CA GLY A 347 -2.92 -6.30 11.29
C GLY A 347 -2.58 -7.63 11.96
N ALA A 348 -1.45 -8.21 11.59
CA ALA A 348 -0.97 -9.48 12.11
C ALA A 348 -0.70 -9.42 13.63
N ARG A 349 -0.43 -8.21 14.15
CA ARG A 349 -0.18 -7.96 15.58
C ARG A 349 -1.43 -8.16 16.44
N ALA A 350 -2.60 -7.72 15.96
CA ALA A 350 -3.83 -7.74 16.75
C ALA A 350 -5.06 -8.00 15.86
N PRO A 351 -5.14 -9.13 15.15
CA PRO A 351 -6.15 -9.37 14.12
C PRO A 351 -7.59 -9.32 14.67
N ASN A 352 -7.77 -9.69 15.93
CA ASN A 352 -9.04 -9.65 16.65
C ASN A 352 -9.54 -8.24 16.98
N ARG A 353 -8.76 -7.18 16.71
CA ARG A 353 -9.15 -5.78 16.89
C ARG A 353 -9.57 -5.09 15.61
N ALA A 354 -9.38 -5.75 14.47
CA ALA A 354 -10.02 -5.31 13.25
C ALA A 354 -11.50 -5.73 13.28
N THR A 355 -12.37 -4.87 12.77
CA THR A 355 -13.76 -5.19 12.46
C THR A 355 -13.79 -6.28 11.41
N THR A 356 -14.71 -7.23 11.59
CA THR A 356 -15.13 -8.11 10.51
C THR A 356 -16.13 -7.31 9.68
N ASP A 357 -15.68 -6.81 8.52
CA ASP A 357 -16.58 -6.22 7.53
C ASP A 357 -17.52 -7.28 6.93
#